data_AF-A0A2G2Z9T7-F1
#
_entry.id   AF-A0A2G2Z9T7-F1
#
_cell.length_a   1.000
_cell.length_b   1.000
_cell.length_c   1.000
_cell.angle_alpha   90.00
_cell.angle_beta   90.00
_cell.angle_gamma   90.00
#
_symmetry.space_group_name_H-M   'P 1'
#
loop_
_entity.id
_entity.type
_entity.pdbx_description
1 polymer ?
#
loop_
_entity_poly.entity_id
_entity_poly.type
_entity_poly.pdbx_seq_one_letter_code
_entity_poly.pdbx_strand_id
1 'polypeptide(L)'
;MGQISKQARNKRADATEEIKSTAEITNWLTYGLQHYLPPEVEPNLKKLGLAGHSRGGKVAFALALGRLASISTDLKFSALIAVADPGIFFGV
;
A
#
# COMPACT_ATOMS: atom_id res chain seq x y z
N MET A 1 38.99 -9.22 -15.63
CA MET A 1 38.51 -7.88 -15.24
C MET A 1 36.99 -7.91 -15.25
N GLY A 2 36.37 -7.82 -14.06
CA GLY A 2 34.97 -8.23 -13.82
C GLY A 2 33.91 -7.27 -14.35
N GLN A 3 33.05 -7.79 -15.22
CA GLN A 3 31.83 -7.16 -15.74
C GLN A 3 30.56 -7.82 -15.13
N ILE A 4 30.60 -8.16 -13.84
CA ILE A 4 29.44 -8.75 -13.13
C ILE A 4 29.36 -8.18 -11.71
N SER A 5 29.03 -6.90 -11.52
CA SER A 5 28.71 -6.40 -10.16
C SER A 5 28.02 -5.03 -10.07
N LYS A 6 27.32 -4.56 -11.11
CA LYS A 6 26.37 -3.44 -10.97
C LYS A 6 24.91 -3.84 -10.85
N GLN A 7 24.52 -5.03 -11.29
CA GLN A 7 23.15 -5.56 -11.08
C GLN A 7 22.91 -6.16 -9.69
N ALA A 8 23.95 -6.35 -8.87
CA ALA A 8 23.85 -6.99 -7.55
C ALA A 8 23.76 -6.01 -6.37
N ARG A 9 23.88 -4.69 -6.60
CA ARG A 9 23.66 -3.67 -5.57
C ARG A 9 22.29 -3.05 -5.79
N ASN A 10 21.34 -3.37 -4.89
CA ASN A 10 19.95 -2.92 -4.84
C ASN A 10 18.91 -3.82 -5.51
N LYS A 11 18.88 -5.10 -5.13
CA LYS A 11 17.62 -5.86 -5.11
C LYS A 11 16.97 -5.74 -3.72
N ARG A 12 16.84 -4.51 -3.20
CA ARG A 12 15.78 -4.27 -2.19
C ARG A 12 14.50 -4.38 -3.00
N ALA A 13 13.72 -5.44 -2.78
CA ALA A 13 12.48 -5.68 -3.51
C ALA A 13 11.67 -4.37 -3.56
N ASP A 14 11.59 -3.79 -4.75
CA ASP A 14 10.84 -2.56 -4.97
C ASP A 14 9.37 -2.90 -4.71
N ALA A 15 8.74 -2.18 -3.77
CA ALA A 15 7.35 -2.40 -3.41
C ALA A 15 6.40 -1.64 -4.35
N THR A 16 6.92 -1.07 -5.43
CA THR A 16 6.16 -0.24 -6.39
C THR A 16 4.94 -0.96 -6.94
N GLU A 17 5.05 -2.23 -7.33
CA GLU A 17 3.90 -2.97 -7.87
C GLU A 17 2.83 -3.21 -6.79
N GLU A 18 3.23 -3.53 -5.56
CA GLU A 18 2.27 -3.63 -4.45
C GLU A 18 1.59 -2.29 -4.13
N ILE A 19 2.33 -1.18 -4.23
CA ILE A 19 1.74 0.15 -4.02
C ILE A 19 0.72 0.46 -5.12
N LYS A 20 1.01 0.14 -6.39
CA LYS A 20 0.07 0.27 -7.50
C LYS A 20 -1.19 -0.58 -7.27
N SER A 21 -1.03 -1.87 -6.99
CA SER A 21 -2.18 -2.75 -6.72
C SER A 21 -2.99 -2.29 -5.53
N THR A 22 -2.35 -1.81 -4.45
CA THR A 22 -3.05 -1.28 -3.27
C THR A 22 -3.84 -0.02 -3.62
N ALA A 23 -3.32 0.84 -4.49
CA ALA A 23 -4.04 2.03 -4.97
C ALA A 23 -5.25 1.67 -5.84
N GLU A 24 -5.07 0.73 -6.78
CA GLU A 24 -6.15 0.23 -7.64
C GLU A 24 -7.28 -0.40 -6.81
N ILE A 25 -6.94 -1.23 -5.82
CA ILE A 25 -7.90 -1.80 -4.87
C ILE A 25 -8.59 -0.69 -4.07
N THR A 26 -7.84 0.30 -3.60
CA THR A 26 -8.41 1.44 -2.84
C THR A 26 -9.46 2.18 -3.68
N ASN A 27 -9.16 2.46 -4.94
CA ASN A 27 -10.12 3.12 -5.84
C ASN A 27 -11.32 2.21 -6.14
N TRP A 28 -11.10 0.91 -6.30
CA TRP A 28 -12.14 -0.09 -6.50
C TRP A 28 -13.15 -0.15 -5.34
N LEU A 29 -12.75 0.15 -4.10
CA LEU A 29 -13.67 0.14 -2.95
C LEU A 29 -14.90 1.04 -3.15
N THR A 30 -14.79 2.12 -3.94
CA THR A 30 -15.88 3.09 -4.17
C THR A 30 -17.08 2.51 -4.91
N TYR A 31 -16.85 1.58 -5.83
CA TYR A 31 -17.91 1.00 -6.66
C TYR A 31 -18.03 -0.52 -6.49
N GLY A 32 -16.97 -1.19 -6.03
CA GLY A 32 -16.91 -2.64 -5.95
C GLY A 32 -17.37 -3.22 -4.61
N LEU A 33 -16.97 -2.60 -3.49
CA LEU A 33 -17.11 -3.21 -2.16
C LEU A 33 -18.58 -3.51 -1.80
N GLN A 34 -19.52 -2.63 -2.14
CA GLN A 34 -20.94 -2.79 -1.80
C GLN A 34 -21.54 -4.10 -2.34
N HIS A 35 -21.11 -4.56 -3.51
CA HIS A 35 -21.61 -5.79 -4.12
C HIS A 35 -21.26 -7.06 -3.34
N TYR A 36 -20.30 -6.98 -2.43
CA TYR A 36 -19.83 -8.09 -1.60
C TYR A 36 -20.28 -7.98 -0.15
N LEU A 37 -21.02 -6.93 0.20
CA LEU A 37 -21.59 -6.74 1.53
C LEU A 37 -23.03 -7.26 1.57
N PRO A 38 -23.52 -7.70 2.75
CA PRO A 38 -24.93 -7.98 2.93
C PRO A 38 -25.81 -6.77 2.56
N PRO A 39 -27.07 -6.96 2.16
CA PRO A 39 -27.94 -5.87 1.69
C PRO A 39 -28.11 -4.70 2.66
N GLU A 40 -27.97 -4.95 3.96
CA GLU A 40 -28.20 -3.99 5.04
C GLU A 40 -26.92 -3.33 5.54
N VAL A 41 -25.77 -3.60 4.88
CA VAL A 41 -24.46 -3.10 5.29
C VAL A 41 -23.93 -2.13 4.24
N GLU A 42 -23.66 -0.89 4.67
CA GLU A 42 -23.04 0.15 3.84
C GLU A 42 -21.61 0.44 4.31
N PRO A 43 -20.61 0.48 3.42
CA PRO A 43 -19.24 0.79 3.79
C PRO A 43 -19.07 2.29 4.01
N ASN A 44 -18.59 2.67 5.19
CA ASN A 44 -18.24 4.07 5.47
C ASN A 44 -16.83 4.41 4.96
N LEU A 45 -16.72 4.73 3.68
CA LEU A 45 -15.44 5.07 3.05
C LEU A 45 -14.82 6.39 3.54
N LYS A 46 -15.57 7.23 4.27
CA LYS A 46 -15.02 8.41 4.95
C LYS A 46 -14.15 8.05 6.15
N LYS A 47 -14.28 6.82 6.68
CA LYS A 47 -13.51 6.28 7.82
C LYS A 47 -12.61 5.11 7.39
N LEU A 48 -12.05 5.17 6.19
CA LEU A 48 -11.17 4.12 5.66
C LEU A 48 -9.82 4.11 6.40
N GLY A 49 -9.42 2.94 6.89
CA GLY A 49 -8.08 2.72 7.45
C GLY A 49 -7.24 1.85 6.53
N LEU A 50 -5.94 2.12 6.44
CA LEU A 50 -4.98 1.28 5.70
C LEU A 50 -3.95 0.72 6.67
N ALA A 51 -3.87 -0.60 6.72
CA ALA A 51 -2.96 -1.32 7.61
C ALA A 51 -2.07 -2.27 6.81
N GLY A 52 -0.82 -2.43 7.26
CA GLY A 52 0.11 -3.36 6.63
C GLY A 52 1.13 -3.90 7.61
N HIS A 53 1.43 -5.19 7.50
CA HIS A 53 2.46 -5.85 8.30
C HIS A 53 3.76 -5.97 7.49
N SER A 54 4.91 -5.72 8.13
CA SER A 54 6.23 -5.90 7.53
C SER A 54 6.36 -5.14 6.20
N ARG A 55 6.65 -5.83 5.09
CA ARG A 55 6.63 -5.22 3.74
C ARG A 55 5.34 -4.45 3.44
N GLY A 56 4.19 -4.94 3.88
CA GLY A 56 2.90 -4.26 3.72
C GLY A 56 2.82 -2.93 4.46
N GLY A 57 3.54 -2.75 5.57
CA GLY A 57 3.62 -1.47 6.28
C GLY A 57 4.30 -0.39 5.44
N LYS A 58 5.36 -0.76 4.71
CA LYS A 58 6.02 0.13 3.74
C LYS A 58 5.07 0.52 2.61
N VAL A 59 4.30 -0.45 2.09
CA VAL A 59 3.31 -0.22 1.03
C VAL A 59 2.22 0.75 1.51
N ALA A 60 1.65 0.49 2.69
CA ALA A 60 0.62 1.32 3.29
C ALA A 60 1.06 2.79 3.45
N PHE A 61 2.25 3.00 4.03
CA PHE A 61 2.78 4.36 4.22
C PHE A 61 3.19 5.02 2.91
N ALA A 62 3.81 4.29 1.97
CA ALA A 62 4.20 4.85 0.69
C ALA A 62 3.00 5.32 -0.13
N LEU A 63 1.90 4.55 -0.12
CA LEU A 63 0.65 4.94 -0.75
C LEU A 63 0.05 6.18 -0.08
N ALA A 64 -0.10 6.15 1.24
CA ALA A 64 -0.76 7.22 1.98
C ALA A 64 0.01 8.54 1.96
N LEU A 65 1.35 8.50 1.86
CA LEU A 65 2.20 9.68 1.72
C LEU A 65 2.35 10.15 0.26
N GLY A 66 1.72 9.48 -0.71
CA GLY A 66 1.78 9.85 -2.12
C GLY A 66 3.19 9.81 -2.71
N ARG A 67 4.04 8.87 -2.26
CA ARG A 67 5.46 8.81 -2.65
C ARG A 67 5.69 8.48 -4.12
N LEU A 68 4.67 7.98 -4.83
CA LEU A 68 4.71 7.69 -6.25
C LEU A 68 3.83 8.70 -6.99
N ALA A 69 4.46 9.63 -7.70
CA ALA A 69 3.79 10.74 -8.39
C ALA A 69 2.74 10.31 -9.44
N SER A 70 2.80 9.08 -9.93
CA SER A 70 1.85 8.52 -10.89
C SER A 70 0.66 7.80 -10.26
N ILE A 71 0.58 7.71 -8.93
CA ILE A 71 -0.43 6.94 -8.20
C ILE A 71 -1.27 7.90 -7.37
N SER A 72 -2.57 7.93 -7.66
CA SER A 72 -3.56 8.71 -6.91
C SER A 72 -4.65 7.79 -6.39
N THR A 73 -5.06 8.03 -5.15
CA THR A 73 -6.25 7.42 -4.57
C THR A 73 -7.34 8.46 -4.40
N ASP A 74 -8.55 8.16 -4.85
CA ASP A 74 -9.68 9.08 -4.73
C ASP A 74 -10.21 9.15 -3.29
N LEU A 75 -9.86 8.14 -2.47
CA LEU A 75 -10.23 8.03 -1.07
C LEU A 75 -9.13 8.56 -0.14
N LYS A 76 -9.57 9.14 0.99
CA LYS A 76 -8.70 9.58 2.08
C LYS A 76 -8.65 8.55 3.19
N PHE A 77 -7.46 8.27 3.71
CA PHE A 77 -7.27 7.41 4.87
C PHE A 77 -7.44 8.19 6.16
N SER A 78 -8.33 7.73 7.04
CA SER A 78 -8.51 8.25 8.40
C SER A 78 -7.53 7.65 9.41
N ALA A 79 -6.98 6.48 9.10
CA ALA A 79 -6.02 5.78 9.94
C ALA A 79 -4.98 5.05 9.08
N LEU A 80 -3.73 5.04 9.55
CA LEU A 80 -2.61 4.34 8.93
C LEU A 80 -1.90 3.51 10.00
N ILE A 81 -1.72 2.21 9.74
CA ILE A 81 -1.10 1.29 10.69
C ILE A 81 -0.01 0.49 9.99
N ALA A 82 1.21 0.54 10.51
CA ALA A 82 2.29 -0.35 10.10
C ALA A 82 2.70 -1.22 11.28
N VAL A 83 2.60 -2.53 11.12
CA VAL A 83 3.02 -3.49 12.14
C VAL A 83 4.34 -4.10 11.71
N ALA A 84 5.40 -3.87 12.49
CA ALA A 84 6.72 -4.42 12.18
C ALA A 84 6.88 -5.84 12.70
N ASP A 85 7.50 -6.69 11.90
CA ASP A 85 8.17 -7.88 12.43
C ASP A 85 9.28 -7.43 13.41
N PRO A 86 9.56 -8.22 14.46
CA PRO A 86 10.70 -7.98 15.34
C PRO A 86 12.00 -7.83 14.53
N GLY A 87 12.71 -6.71 14.73
CA GLY A 87 13.99 -6.43 14.06
C GLY A 87 13.89 -5.78 12.66
N ILE A 88 12.70 -5.47 12.16
CA ILE A 88 12.50 -4.73 10.90
C ILE A 88 12.30 -3.24 11.18
N PHE A 89 13.12 -2.38 10.54
CA PHE A 89 12.89 -0.93 10.46
C PHE A 89 12.21 -0.57 9.14
N PHE A 90 11.10 0.17 9.25
CA PHE A 90 10.45 0.82 8.11
C PHE A 90 11.25 2.06 7.73
N GLY A 91 12.29 1.90 6.90
CA GLY A 91 12.86 3.04 6.18
C GLY A 91 11.82 3.53 5.18
N VAL A 92 11.19 4.68 5.46
CA VAL A 92 10.23 5.42 4.63
C VAL A 92 10.69 6.86 4.42
#